data_AF-A0A954D7B2-F1
#
_entry.id   AF-A0A954D7B2-F1
#
_cell.length_a   1.000
_cell.length_b   1.000
_cell.length_c   1.000
_cell.angle_alpha   90.00
_cell.angle_beta   90.00
_cell.angle_gamma   90.00
#
_symmetry.space_group_name_H-M   'P 1'
#
loop_
_entity.id
_entity.type
_entity.pdbx_description
1 polymer ?
#
loop_
_entity_poly.entity_id
_entity_poly.type
_entity_poly.pdbx_seq_one_letter_code
_entity_poly.pdbx_strand_id
1 'polypeptide(L)' 'ATGDPIDGAFVLALRLSGGLGGLRIGQTDVDGNYSFADIDTGTWRVYSRATGYWRATVDVDVLAGQTSVANLALDAR' A
#
# COMPACT_ATOMS: atom_id res chain seq x y z
N ALA A 1 -5.93 -12.55 13.78
CA ALA A 1 -4.56 -12.04 13.60
C ALA A 1 -4.29 -12.02 12.11
N THR A 2 -3.79 -10.90 11.58
CA THR A 2 -3.11 -10.90 10.27
C THR A 2 -1.88 -11.82 10.39
N GLY A 3 -1.49 -12.51 9.32
CA GLY A 3 -0.34 -13.43 9.33
C GLY A 3 0.99 -12.74 9.66
N ASP A 4 2.09 -13.47 9.52
CA ASP A 4 3.43 -12.94 9.80
C ASP A 4 3.75 -11.68 8.98
N PRO A 5 4.46 -10.69 9.56
CA PRO A 5 4.91 -9.54 8.81
C PRO A 5 5.83 -9.96 7.66
N ILE A 6 5.71 -9.27 6.53
CA ILE A 6 6.54 -9.53 5.35
C ILE A 6 7.50 -8.36 5.19
N ASP A 7 8.79 -8.61 5.46
CA ASP A 7 9.87 -7.64 5.20
C ASP A 7 10.13 -7.49 3.70
N GLY A 8 10.38 -6.26 3.25
CA GLY A 8 10.78 -5.96 1.88
C GLY A 8 9.70 -6.17 0.81
N ALA A 9 8.43 -6.38 1.18
CA ALA A 9 7.32 -6.45 0.25
C ALA A 9 7.21 -5.13 -0.52
N PHE A 10 7.09 -5.21 -1.84
CA PHE A 10 6.98 -4.03 -2.69
C PHE A 10 5.56 -3.48 -2.66
N VAL A 11 5.42 -2.20 -2.35
CA VAL A 11 4.14 -1.49 -2.27
C VAL A 11 4.08 -0.39 -3.33
N LEU A 12 3.00 -0.37 -4.10
CA LEU A 12 2.70 0.67 -5.09
C LEU A 12 1.31 1.25 -4.81
N ALA A 13 1.24 2.55 -4.58
CA ALA A 13 -0.02 3.26 -4.45
C ALA A 13 -0.25 4.15 -5.66
N LEU A 14 -1.44 4.02 -6.28
CA LEU A 14 -1.88 4.78 -7.44
C LEU A 14 -3.16 5.54 -7.11
N ARG A 15 -3.13 6.86 -7.23
CA ARG A 15 -4.33 7.70 -7.14
C ARG A 15 -5.21 7.44 -8.36
N LEU A 16 -6.47 7.06 -8.13
CA LEU A 16 -7.41 6.72 -9.19
C LEU A 16 -7.96 7.96 -9.92
N SER A 17 -7.86 9.13 -9.30
CA SER A 17 -8.26 10.42 -9.88
C SER A 17 -7.04 11.36 -10.03
N GLY A 18 -6.89 11.99 -11.20
CA GLY A 18 -5.92 13.09 -11.39
C GLY A 18 -4.63 12.79 -12.20
N GLY A 19 -4.54 11.67 -12.92
CA GLY A 19 -3.44 11.42 -13.86
C GLY A 19 -2.12 10.94 -13.20
N LEU A 20 -1.03 10.90 -13.98
CA LEU A 20 0.24 10.22 -13.64
C LEU A 20 1.02 10.79 -12.43
N GLY A 21 0.57 11.90 -11.81
CA GLY A 21 1.22 12.50 -10.63
C GLY A 21 0.94 11.76 -9.30
N GLY A 22 -0.07 10.88 -9.28
CA GLY A 22 -0.51 10.15 -8.10
C GLY A 22 0.16 8.78 -7.92
N LEU A 23 1.47 8.67 -8.13
CA LEU A 23 2.21 7.42 -7.91
C LEU A 23 3.08 7.52 -6.65
N ARG A 24 3.04 6.50 -5.80
CA ARG A 24 3.99 6.29 -4.71
C ARG A 24 4.48 4.85 -4.73
N ILE A 25 5.76 4.66 -4.44
CA ILE A 25 6.40 3.34 -4.35
C ILE A 25 7.19 3.27 -3.05
N GLY A 26 7.17 2.10 -2.43
CA GLY A 26 7.89 1.84 -1.18
C GLY A 26 8.06 0.35 -0.94
N GLN A 27 8.71 0.02 0.16
CA GLN A 27 8.81 -1.34 0.66
C GLN A 27 8.40 -1.38 2.11
N THR A 28 7.90 -2.54 2.55
CA THR A 28 7.66 -2.78 3.97
C THR A 28 8.98 -2.96 4.72
N ASP A 29 8.98 -2.58 6.00
CA ASP A 29 10.07 -2.85 6.94
C ASP A 29 9.96 -4.25 7.57
N VAL A 30 10.87 -4.57 8.50
CA VAL A 30 10.93 -5.85 9.22
C VAL A 30 9.65 -6.17 10.01
N ASP A 31 8.90 -5.14 10.40
CA ASP A 31 7.64 -5.27 11.11
C ASP A 31 6.44 -5.29 10.15
N GLY A 32 6.69 -5.31 8.84
CA GLY A 32 5.67 -5.34 7.78
C GLY A 32 5.02 -3.98 7.50
N ASN A 33 5.54 -2.89 8.05
CA ASN A 33 4.95 -1.56 7.94
C ASN A 33 5.48 -0.81 6.73
N TYR A 34 4.65 0.05 6.15
CA TYR A 34 5.04 1.01 5.12
C TYR A 34 4.31 2.34 5.36
N SER A 35 4.87 3.44 4.86
CA SER A 35 4.21 4.74 4.94
C SER A 35 4.53 5.62 3.72
N PHE A 36 3.57 6.47 3.36
CA PHE A 36 3.73 7.50 2.35
C PHE A 36 3.32 8.84 2.97
N ALA A 37 4.26 9.79 3.03
CA ALA A 37 3.98 11.16 3.45
C ALA A 37 3.53 12.03 2.27
N ASP A 38 2.96 13.20 2.57
CA ASP A 38 2.57 14.22 1.58
C ASP A 38 1.75 13.63 0.41
N ILE A 39 0.72 12.86 0.76
CA ILE A 39 -0.22 12.29 -0.19
C ILE A 39 -1.42 13.22 -0.36
N ASP A 40 -1.79 13.45 -1.61
CA ASP A 40 -2.98 14.20 -1.97
C ASP A 40 -4.25 13.42 -1.61
N THR A 41 -5.31 14.17 -1.30
CA THR A 41 -6.62 13.59 -1.03
C THR A 41 -7.20 12.87 -2.25
N GLY A 42 -8.07 11.89 -2.00
CA GLY A 42 -8.76 11.12 -3.03
C GLY A 42 -8.62 9.61 -2.82
N THR A 43 -9.18 8.85 -3.76
CA THR A 43 -9.13 7.39 -3.71
C THR A 43 -7.81 6.89 -4.29
N TRP A 44 -7.09 6.12 -3.49
CA TRP A 44 -5.85 5.46 -3.86
C TRP A 44 -6.07 3.96 -3.92
N ARG A 45 -5.52 3.33 -4.96
CA ARG A 45 -5.40 1.88 -5.05
C ARG A 45 -3.99 1.47 -4.68
N VAL A 46 -3.89 0.67 -3.62
CA VAL A 46 -2.62 0.14 -3.13
C VAL A 46 -2.46 -1.29 -3.59
N TYR A 47 -1.31 -1.58 -4.17
CA TYR A 47 -0.89 -2.88 -4.64
C TYR A 47 0.32 -3.34 -3.82
N SER A 48 0.33 -4.60 -3.40
CA SER A 48 1.51 -5.19 -2.76
C SER A 48 1.90 -6.52 -3.39
N ARG A 49 3.20 -6.79 -3.45
CA ARG A 49 3.77 -8.08 -3.88
C ARG A 49 5.02 -8.41 -3.08
N ALA A 50 5.25 -9.70 -2.87
CA ALA A 50 6.49 -10.23 -2.30
C ALA A 50 6.87 -11.53 -3.02
N THR A 51 8.16 -11.86 -3.03
CA THR A 51 8.64 -13.13 -3.60
C THR A 51 8.04 -14.29 -2.82
N GLY A 52 7.45 -15.26 -3.53
CA GLY A 52 6.77 -16.40 -2.89
C GLY A 52 5.30 -16.16 -2.53
N TYR A 53 4.76 -14.97 -2.81
CA TYR A 53 3.37 -14.61 -2.51
C TYR A 53 2.59 -14.20 -3.77
N TRP A 54 1.27 -14.38 -3.73
CA TRP A 54 0.34 -13.75 -4.65
C TRP A 54 0.23 -12.24 -4.36
N ARG A 55 -0.09 -11.47 -5.40
CA ARG A 55 -0.31 -10.03 -5.28
C ARG A 55 -1.64 -9.74 -4.60
N ALA A 56 -1.66 -8.70 -3.77
CA ALA A 56 -2.86 -8.17 -3.13
C ALA A 56 -3.15 -6.75 -3.60
N THR A 57 -4.41 -6.32 -3.50
CA THR A 57 -4.84 -4.96 -3.86
C THR A 57 -5.96 -4.50 -2.93
N VAL A 58 -5.90 -3.25 -2.50
CA VAL A 58 -6.92 -2.61 -1.67
C VAL A 58 -7.11 -1.17 -2.12
N ASP A 59 -8.35 -0.68 -2.08
CA ASP A 59 -8.66 0.73 -2.31
C ASP A 59 -8.84 1.43 -0.96
N VAL A 60 -8.31 2.65 -0.84
CA VAL A 60 -8.36 3.47 0.37
C VAL A 60 -8.63 4.92 0.01
N ASP A 61 -9.52 5.56 0.76
CA ASP A 61 -9.78 7.00 0.62
C ASP A 61 -8.88 7.79 1.56
N VAL A 62 -8.18 8.78 1.01
CA VAL A 62 -7.34 9.71 1.77
C VAL A 62 -8.05 11.06 1.89
N LEU A 63 -8.26 11.47 3.13
CA LEU A 63 -8.90 12.73 3.48
C LEU A 63 -7.86 13.75 3.97
N ALA A 64 -8.13 15.05 3.76
CA ALA A 64 -7.17 16.11 4.07
C ALA A 64 -6.81 16.10 5.57
N GLY A 65 -5.52 16.14 5.87
CA GLY A 65 -5.00 16.19 7.24
C GLY A 65 -5.21 14.91 8.05
N GLN A 66 -5.66 13.81 7.44
CA GLN A 66 -5.88 12.53 8.11
C GLN A 66 -4.89 11.47 7.63
N THR A 67 -4.59 10.52 8.53
CA THR A 67 -3.87 9.29 8.17
C THR A 67 -4.88 8.23 7.79
N SER A 68 -4.78 7.71 6.58
CA SER A 68 -5.56 6.54 6.14
C SER A 68 -4.73 5.27 6.26
N VAL A 69 -5.36 4.18 6.69
CA VAL A 69 -4.71 2.88 6.86
C VAL A 69 -5.19 1.92 5.78
N ALA A 70 -4.24 1.28 5.09
CA ALA A 70 -4.50 0.26 4.09
C ALA A 70 -3.69 -0.99 4.46
N ASN A 71 -4.36 -2.00 5.04
CA ASN A 71 -3.70 -3.26 5.35
C ASN A 71 -3.90 -4.23 4.20
N LEU A 72 -2.82 -4.90 3.77
CA LEU A 72 -2.85 -5.90 2.71
C LEU A 72 -2.36 -7.23 3.28
N ALA A 73 -3.19 -8.26 3.21
CA ALA A 73 -2.77 -9.64 3.46
C ALA A 73 -2.42 -10.31 2.13
N LEU A 74 -1.26 -10.96 2.06
CA LEU A 74 -0.80 -11.67 0.86
C LEU A 74 -0.88 -13.18 1.12
N ASP A 75 -1.41 -13.91 0.17
CA ASP A 75 -1.45 -15.37 0.20
C ASP A 75 -0.14 -15.96 -0.34
N ALA A 76 0.43 -16.95 0.36
CA ALA A 76 1.59 -17.68 -0.14
C ALA A 76 1.25 -18.47 -1.43
N ARG A 77 2.25 -18.68 -2.30
CA ARG A 77 2.10 -19.45 -3.54
C ARG A 77 2.27 -20.95 -3.34
#